data_AF-A0A969AJE4-F1
#
_entry.id   AF-A0A969AJE4-F1
#
_cell.length_a   1.000
_cell.length_b   1.000
_cell.length_c   1.000
_cell.angle_alpha   90.00
_cell.angle_beta   90.00
_cell.angle_gamma   90.00
#
_symmetry.space_group_name_H-M   'P 1'
#
loop_
_entity.id
_entity.type
_entity.pdbx_description
1 polymer ?
#
loop_
_entity_poly.entity_id
_entity_poly.type
_entity_poly.pdbx_seq_one_letter_code
_entity_poly.pdbx_strand_id
1 'polypeptide(L)'
;MAARKSSTPNFQAIDDSVLGEYEVSNYSERLYSKVYYSIRSLCGLLAKRSFQDFNWDAFKECFTNDFGKLEEQRYSLEQLLEFANRKFGKTLEDLVVLNQLSWQRRREYAERVNASVNPQVEAEK
;
A
#
# COMPACT_ATOMS: atom_id res chain seq x y z
N MET A 1 -39.81 -43.50 0.55
CA MET A 1 -38.58 -42.71 0.75
C MET A 1 -38.84 -41.29 0.28
N ALA A 2 -38.62 -40.27 1.12
CA ALA A 2 -38.91 -38.88 0.77
C ALA A 2 -37.65 -38.19 0.21
N ALA A 3 -37.75 -37.63 -1.00
CA ALA A 3 -36.67 -36.90 -1.66
C ALA A 3 -36.41 -35.55 -0.96
N ARG A 4 -35.17 -35.32 -0.52
CA ARG A 4 -34.73 -34.08 0.10
C ARG A 4 -34.42 -33.06 -0.99
N LYS A 5 -35.16 -31.95 -1.00
CA LYS A 5 -34.91 -30.79 -1.87
C LYS A 5 -33.72 -30.01 -1.30
N SER A 6 -32.56 -30.08 -1.94
CA SER A 6 -31.41 -29.22 -1.63
C SER A 6 -31.66 -27.83 -2.19
N SER A 7 -31.93 -26.85 -1.32
CA SER A 7 -32.01 -25.44 -1.67
C SER A 7 -30.59 -24.86 -1.72
N THR A 8 -29.99 -24.79 -2.90
CA THR A 8 -28.75 -24.03 -3.11
C THR A 8 -29.12 -22.53 -3.06
N PRO A 9 -28.58 -21.73 -2.12
CA PRO A 9 -28.86 -20.30 -2.11
C PRO A 9 -28.24 -19.68 -3.36
N ASN A 10 -29.08 -19.09 -4.19
CA ASN A 10 -28.68 -18.37 -5.38
C ASN A 10 -27.97 -17.09 -4.93
N PHE A 11 -26.64 -17.12 -4.89
CA PHE A 11 -25.82 -15.96 -4.57
C PHE A 11 -25.94 -14.97 -5.73
N GLN A 12 -26.81 -13.98 -5.58
CA GLN A 12 -26.87 -12.85 -6.48
C GLN A 12 -25.67 -11.95 -6.18
N ALA A 13 -24.77 -11.82 -7.15
CA ALA A 13 -23.71 -10.81 -7.10
C ALA A 13 -24.39 -9.43 -7.00
N ILE A 14 -23.97 -8.66 -6.00
CA ILE A 14 -24.45 -7.28 -5.81
C ILE A 14 -23.94 -6.47 -7.00
N ASP A 15 -24.84 -5.73 -7.64
CA ASP A 15 -24.50 -4.80 -8.73
C ASP A 15 -23.80 -3.58 -8.12
N ASP A 16 -22.50 -3.43 -8.42
CA ASP A 16 -21.65 -2.36 -7.89
C ASP A 16 -22.16 -0.95 -8.26
N SER A 17 -23.06 -0.84 -9.25
CA SER A 17 -23.69 0.43 -9.60
C SER A 17 -24.56 1.01 -8.48
N VAL A 18 -25.07 0.20 -7.55
CA VAL A 18 -25.86 0.63 -6.38
C VAL A 18 -24.98 1.21 -5.27
N LEU A 19 -23.70 0.83 -5.23
CA LEU A 19 -22.74 1.29 -4.24
C LEU A 19 -22.04 2.60 -4.63
N GLY A 20 -22.17 3.04 -5.89
CA GLY A 20 -21.58 4.28 -6.38
C GLY A 20 -22.02 5.53 -5.61
N GLU A 21 -23.25 5.56 -5.09
CA GLU A 21 -23.74 6.68 -4.27
C GLU A 21 -23.12 6.73 -2.85
N TYR A 22 -22.57 5.60 -2.39
CA TYR A 22 -21.86 5.48 -1.11
C TYR A 22 -20.34 5.52 -1.29
N GLU A 23 -19.86 5.69 -2.52
CA GLU A 23 -18.44 5.74 -2.83
C GLU A 23 -17.85 7.04 -2.28
N VAL A 24 -17.18 6.93 -1.14
CA VAL A 24 -16.38 8.03 -0.60
C VAL A 24 -15.15 8.16 -1.50
N SER A 25 -15.20 9.06 -2.48
CA SER A 25 -14.12 9.34 -3.43
C SER A 25 -12.76 9.61 -2.74
N ASN A 26 -12.78 10.18 -1.54
CA ASN A 26 -11.58 10.39 -0.72
C ASN A 26 -11.01 9.07 -0.13
N TYR A 27 -11.84 8.04 0.05
CA TYR A 27 -11.44 6.76 0.62
C TYR A 27 -10.70 5.91 -0.40
N SER A 28 -11.18 5.83 -1.64
CA SER A 28 -10.52 5.08 -2.73
C SER A 28 -9.18 5.69 -3.11
N GLU A 29 -9.06 7.02 -3.19
CA GLU A 29 -7.79 7.72 -3.43
C GLU A 29 -6.76 7.49 -2.29
N ARG A 30 -7.22 7.55 -1.03
CA ARG A 30 -6.38 7.24 0.14
C ARG A 30 -5.94 5.78 0.14
N LEU A 31 -6.78 4.87 -0.33
CA LEU A 31 -6.43 3.46 -0.47
C LEU A 31 -5.43 3.24 -1.58
N TYR A 32 -5.63 3.88 -2.72
CA TYR A 32 -4.74 3.83 -3.87
C TYR A 32 -3.32 4.23 -3.50
N SER A 33 -3.16 5.38 -2.84
CA SER A 33 -1.85 5.86 -2.38
C SER A 33 -1.16 4.90 -1.41
N LYS A 34 -1.91 4.29 -0.49
CA LYS A 34 -1.37 3.29 0.43
C LYS A 34 -0.86 2.07 -0.33
N VAL A 35 -1.67 1.51 -1.22
CA VAL A 35 -1.34 0.34 -2.03
C VAL A 35 -0.12 0.62 -2.92
N TYR A 36 -0.14 1.72 -3.66
CA TYR A 36 0.95 2.14 -4.53
C TYR A 36 2.28 2.23 -3.77
N TYR A 37 2.31 2.94 -2.63
CA TYR A 37 3.56 3.09 -1.87
C TYR A 37 4.00 1.80 -1.17
N SER A 38 3.08 0.93 -0.78
CA SER A 38 3.41 -0.39 -0.24
C SER A 38 4.05 -1.27 -1.31
N ILE A 39 3.51 -1.30 -2.53
CA ILE A 39 4.10 -2.02 -3.67
C ILE A 39 5.51 -1.49 -3.95
N ARG A 40 5.68 -0.16 -4.02
CA ARG A 40 7.00 0.45 -4.20
C ARG A 40 8.00 -0.01 -3.14
N SER A 41 7.57 -0.04 -1.87
CA SER A 41 8.42 -0.50 -0.77
C SER A 41 8.78 -1.98 -0.91
N LEU A 42 7.82 -2.84 -1.27
CA LEU A 42 8.05 -4.27 -1.47
C LEU A 42 9.02 -4.54 -2.62
N CYS A 43 8.83 -3.90 -3.77
CA CYS A 43 9.75 -3.96 -4.91
C CYS A 43 11.15 -3.48 -4.51
N GLY A 44 11.25 -2.37 -3.78
CA GLY A 44 12.53 -1.83 -3.33
C GLY A 44 13.25 -2.75 -2.36
N LEU A 45 12.52 -3.41 -1.45
CA LEU A 45 13.10 -4.40 -0.53
C LEU A 45 13.60 -5.65 -1.25
N LEU A 46 12.89 -6.12 -2.29
CA LEU A 46 13.38 -7.20 -3.14
C LEU A 46 14.65 -6.78 -3.89
N ALA A 47 14.64 -5.61 -4.53
CA ALA A 47 15.80 -5.11 -5.26
C ALA A 47 17.02 -4.95 -4.33
N LYS A 48 16.82 -4.38 -3.13
CA LYS A 48 17.87 -4.26 -2.12
C LYS A 48 18.48 -5.60 -1.69
N ARG A 49 17.69 -6.68 -1.69
CA ARG A 49 18.21 -8.02 -1.37
C ARG A 49 19.03 -8.61 -2.53
N SER A 50 18.71 -8.22 -3.76
CA SER A 50 19.37 -8.73 -4.96
C SER A 50 20.65 -7.97 -5.34
N PHE A 51 20.77 -6.70 -4.97
CA PHE A 51 21.91 -5.85 -5.36
C PHE A 51 22.72 -5.39 -4.14
N GLN A 52 24.04 -5.49 -4.24
CA GLN A 52 24.97 -5.11 -3.16
C GLN A 52 25.08 -3.57 -3.01
N ASP A 53 25.13 -2.85 -4.14
CA ASP A 53 25.22 -1.37 -4.19
C ASP A 53 23.85 -0.71 -4.43
N PHE A 54 22.84 -1.13 -3.67
CA PHE A 54 21.48 -0.66 -3.88
C PHE A 54 21.30 0.82 -3.48
N ASN A 55 20.87 1.64 -4.45
CA ASN A 55 20.50 3.04 -4.24
C ASN A 55 18.98 3.22 -4.30
N TRP A 56 18.40 3.72 -3.20
CA TRP A 56 16.96 3.97 -3.09
C TRP A 56 16.44 5.01 -4.06
N ASP A 57 17.20 6.05 -4.38
CA ASP A 57 16.72 7.15 -5.23
C ASP A 57 16.69 6.73 -6.69
N ALA A 58 17.75 6.07 -7.17
CA ALA A 58 17.76 5.44 -8.49
C ALA A 58 16.62 4.43 -8.66
N PHE A 59 16.38 3.58 -7.64
CA PHE A 59 15.24 2.66 -7.67
C PHE A 59 13.89 3.38 -7.76
N LYS A 60 13.69 4.47 -7.00
CA LYS A 60 12.43 5.22 -7.03
C LYS A 60 12.18 5.80 -8.42
N GLU A 61 13.21 6.31 -9.08
CA GLU A 61 13.10 6.84 -10.45
C GLU A 61 12.70 5.75 -11.44
N CYS A 62 13.37 4.60 -11.42
CA CYS A 62 12.99 3.45 -12.24
C CYS A 62 11.55 3.00 -11.95
N PHE A 63 11.19 2.90 -10.67
CA PHE A 63 9.83 2.53 -10.28
C PHE A 63 8.80 3.52 -10.82
N THR A 64 9.05 4.83 -10.72
CA THR A 64 8.13 5.84 -11.27
C THR A 64 8.07 5.83 -12.79
N ASN A 65 9.15 5.45 -13.48
CA ASN A 65 9.13 5.29 -14.93
C ASN A 65 8.22 4.12 -15.36
N ASP A 66 8.30 2.99 -14.65
CA ASP A 66 7.53 1.78 -14.95
C ASP A 66 6.07 1.87 -14.48
N PHE A 67 5.86 2.31 -13.24
CA PHE A 67 4.55 2.36 -12.59
C PHE A 67 3.81 3.69 -12.81
N GLY A 68 4.49 4.71 -13.34
CA GLY A 68 3.98 6.08 -13.39
C GLY A 68 4.02 6.77 -12.03
N LYS A 69 3.66 8.06 -12.03
CA LYS A 69 3.43 8.81 -10.79
C LYS A 69 2.09 8.44 -10.18
N LEU A 70 1.95 8.69 -8.88
CA LEU A 70 0.70 8.46 -8.15
C LEU A 70 -0.49 9.21 -8.78
N GLU A 71 -0.25 10.45 -9.21
CA GLU A 71 -1.24 11.35 -9.82
C GLU A 71 -1.68 10.88 -11.21
N GLU A 72 -0.83 10.15 -11.93
CA GLU A 72 -1.13 9.64 -13.28
C GLU A 72 -2.06 8.43 -13.24
N GLN A 73 -2.17 7.74 -12.08
CA GLN A 73 -2.96 6.53 -11.87
C GLN A 73 -2.92 5.55 -13.07
N ARG A 74 -1.72 5.26 -13.60
CA ARG A 74 -1.54 4.42 -14.80
C ARG A 74 -2.19 3.03 -14.70
N TYR A 75 -2.33 2.53 -13.49
CA TYR A 75 -2.99 1.26 -13.19
C TYR A 75 -4.13 1.51 -12.22
N SER A 76 -5.24 0.77 -12.38
CA SER A 76 -6.35 0.80 -11.44
C SER A 76 -5.96 0.20 -10.09
N LEU A 77 -6.73 0.50 -9.04
CA LEU A 77 -6.53 -0.08 -7.71
C LEU A 77 -6.54 -1.62 -7.76
N GLU A 78 -7.49 -2.19 -8.50
CA GLU A 78 -7.64 -3.64 -8.67
C GLU A 78 -6.41 -4.27 -9.33
N GLN A 79 -5.88 -3.64 -10.38
CA GLN A 79 -4.66 -4.11 -11.06
C GLN A 79 -3.45 -4.10 -10.12
N LEU A 80 -3.33 -3.06 -9.28
CA LEU A 80 -2.27 -3.00 -8.27
C LEU A 80 -2.44 -4.07 -7.19
N LEU A 81 -3.67 -4.33 -6.74
CA LEU A 81 -3.97 -5.38 -5.76
C LEU A 81 -3.70 -6.76 -6.34
N GLU A 82 -4.09 -7.01 -7.59
CA GLU A 82 -3.81 -8.25 -8.28
C GLU A 82 -2.30 -8.46 -8.46
N PHE A 83 -1.57 -7.43 -8.88
CA PHE A 83 -0.12 -7.47 -8.97
C PHE A 83 0.52 -7.81 -7.62
N ALA A 84 0.07 -7.14 -6.55
CA ALA A 84 0.60 -7.37 -5.21
C ALA A 84 0.31 -8.80 -4.72
N ASN A 85 -0.88 -9.31 -5.00
CA ASN A 85 -1.26 -10.67 -4.66
C ASN A 85 -0.41 -11.70 -5.43
N ARG A 86 -0.33 -11.58 -6.76
CA ARG A 86 0.41 -12.52 -7.60
C ARG A 86 1.92 -12.52 -7.31
N LYS A 87 2.52 -11.34 -7.08
CA LYS A 87 3.96 -11.20 -6.92
C LYS A 87 4.44 -11.43 -5.49
N PHE A 88 3.64 -11.06 -4.49
CA PHE A 88 4.07 -11.06 -3.08
C PHE A 88 3.15 -11.87 -2.15
N GLY A 89 2.04 -12.40 -2.66
CA GLY A 89 1.02 -13.05 -1.82
C GLY A 89 0.49 -12.10 -0.75
N LYS A 90 0.21 -10.85 -1.11
CA LYS A 90 -0.26 -9.80 -0.18
C LYS A 90 -1.69 -9.40 -0.51
N THR A 91 -2.53 -9.32 0.52
CA THR A 91 -3.89 -8.78 0.38
C THR A 91 -3.91 -7.27 0.56
N LEU A 92 -5.09 -6.65 0.39
CA LEU A 92 -5.25 -5.24 0.66
C LEU A 92 -4.91 -4.88 2.11
N GLU A 93 -5.38 -5.67 3.08
CA GLU A 93 -5.12 -5.44 4.51
C GLU A 93 -3.61 -5.46 4.80
N ASP A 94 -2.89 -6.44 4.25
CA ASP A 94 -1.44 -6.53 4.38
C ASP A 94 -0.75 -5.26 3.88
N LEU A 95 -1.17 -4.75 2.72
CA LEU A 95 -0.59 -3.56 2.11
C LEU A 95 -0.87 -2.30 2.94
N VAL A 96 -2.05 -2.20 3.55
CA VAL A 96 -2.39 -1.10 4.45
C VAL A 96 -1.51 -1.14 5.71
N VAL A 97 -1.33 -2.30 6.32
CA VAL A 97 -0.46 -2.48 7.50
C VAL A 97 0.99 -2.15 7.16
N LEU A 98 1.50 -2.62 6.01
CA LEU A 98 2.86 -2.30 5.56
C LEU A 98 3.08 -0.80 5.35
N ASN A 99 2.05 -0.10 4.85
CA ASN A 99 2.09 1.34 4.68
C ASN A 99 2.22 2.05 6.04
N GLN A 100 1.40 1.66 7.00
CA GLN A 100 1.40 2.21 8.36
C GLN A 100 2.75 1.99 9.05
N LEU A 101 3.29 0.77 9.01
CA LEU A 101 4.61 0.45 9.57
C LEU A 101 5.72 1.28 8.93
N SER A 102 5.65 1.49 7.61
CA SER A 102 6.63 2.33 6.91
C SER A 102 6.57 3.79 7.35
N TRP A 103 5.36 4.33 7.55
CA TRP A 103 5.18 5.68 8.09
C TRP A 103 5.63 5.81 9.53
N GLN A 104 5.34 4.80 10.36
CA GLN A 104 5.80 4.76 11.75
C GLN A 104 7.33 4.82 11.82
N ARG A 105 8.05 4.00 11.05
CA ARG A 105 9.52 4.02 11.02
C ARG A 105 10.08 5.37 10.58
N ARG A 106 9.43 6.05 9.62
CA ARG A 106 9.84 7.40 9.19
C ARG A 106 9.64 8.44 10.29
N ARG A 107 8.54 8.34 11.04
CA ARG A 107 8.30 9.21 12.21
C ARG A 107 9.32 8.98 13.31
N GLU A 108 9.56 7.72 13.67
CA GLU A 108 10.58 7.36 14.67
C GLU A 108 11.97 7.85 14.27
N TYR A 109 12.33 7.74 12.97
CA TYR A 109 13.58 8.27 12.46
C TYR A 109 13.64 9.80 12.57
N ALA A 110 12.58 10.50 12.16
CA ALA A 110 12.51 11.96 12.26
C ALA A 110 12.61 12.45 13.71
N GLU A 111 11.93 11.76 14.64
CA GLU A 111 12.00 12.02 16.08
C GLU A 111 13.43 11.83 16.62
N ARG A 112 14.11 10.75 16.23
CA ARG A 112 15.52 10.50 16.62
C ARG A 112 16.47 11.54 16.05
N VAL A 113 16.33 11.90 14.78
CA VAL A 113 17.16 12.93 14.14
C VAL A 113 16.94 14.29 14.82
N ASN A 114 15.69 14.68 15.05
CA ASN A 114 15.37 15.93 15.74
C ASN A 114 15.90 15.95 17.19
N ALA A 115 15.79 14.83 17.91
CA ALA A 115 16.37 14.70 19.25
C ALA A 115 17.90 14.78 19.24
N SER A 116 18.56 14.25 18.19
CA SER A 116 20.02 14.35 18.03
C SER A 116 20.51 15.73 17.60
N VAL A 117 19.65 16.53 16.96
CA VAL A 117 19.96 17.90 16.52
C VAL A 117 19.74 18.92 17.64
N ASN A 118 19.03 18.57 18.71
CA ASN A 118 18.72 19.49 19.82
C ASN A 118 19.22 19.04 21.22
N PRO A 119 20.53 18.83 21.48
CA PRO A 119 21.03 18.48 22.81
C PRO A 119 21.23 19.66 23.78
N GLN A 120 21.02 20.93 23.39
CA GLN A 120 21.50 22.09 24.17
C GLN A 120 20.47 23.20 24.45
N VAL A 121 19.25 22.88 24.94
CA VAL A 121 18.34 23.93 25.45
C VAL A 121 17.81 23.67 26.87
N GLU A 122 18.19 22.58 27.54
CA GLU A 122 17.76 22.29 28.92
C GLU A 122 18.89 22.34 29.97
N ALA A 123 19.92 23.15 29.74
CA ALA A 123 21.03 23.30 30.67
C ALA A 123 21.28 24.74 31.12
N GLU A 124 20.25 25.59 31.24
CA GLU A 124 20.34 26.83 32.04
C GLU A 124 19.01 27.09 32.77
N LYS A 125 18.97 26.72 34.05
CA LYS A 125 18.10 27.29 35.08
C LYS A 125 18.95 27.66 36.28
#